data_AF-A0AAX1JJT9-F1
#
_entry.id   AF-A0AAX1JJT9-F1
#
_cell.length_a   1.000
_cell.length_b   1.000
_cell.length_c   1.000
_cell.angle_alpha   90.00
_cell.angle_beta   90.00
_cell.angle_gamma   90.00
#
_symmetry.space_group_name_H-M   'P 1'
#
loop_
_entity.id
_entity.type
_entity.pdbx_description
1 polymer ?
#
loop_
_entity_poly.entity_id
_entity_poly.type
_entity_poly.pdbx_seq_one_letter_code
_entity_poly.pdbx_strand_id
1 'polypeptide(L)'
;MKTFWGWRDQQLPDGTVIWRLPGNQTYVTTPGSVLLFPGLCAPTGDLTPAPPAEHCAQRLARMPLRKRTRAQNRAQAIAAERRHNRDARVAARAESVSYRGLAPPDSADDEPPPF
;
A
#
# COMPACT_ATOMS: atom_id res chain seq x y z
N MET A 1 2.92 -9.26 -16.86
CA MET A 1 3.77 -9.74 -15.74
C MET A 1 3.63 -11.26 -15.66
N LYS A 2 4.72 -12.01 -15.72
CA LYS A 2 4.72 -13.48 -15.53
C LYS A 2 5.19 -13.73 -14.10
N THR A 3 4.25 -14.06 -13.21
CA THR A 3 4.54 -14.24 -11.79
C THR A 3 4.56 -15.73 -11.48
N PHE A 4 5.71 -16.22 -10.99
CA PHE A 4 6.01 -17.62 -10.71
C PHE A 4 5.41 -18.11 -9.38
N TRP A 5 4.15 -17.79 -9.11
CA TRP A 5 3.46 -18.11 -7.85
C TRP A 5 3.43 -19.62 -7.61
N GLY A 6 4.21 -20.09 -6.63
CA GLY A 6 4.28 -21.50 -6.23
C GLY A 6 5.27 -22.35 -7.02
N TRP A 7 6.06 -21.76 -7.91
CA TRP A 7 7.17 -22.46 -8.55
C TRP A 7 8.31 -22.60 -7.53
N ARG A 8 8.97 -23.75 -7.50
CA ARG A 8 10.16 -23.99 -6.67
C ARG A 8 11.28 -24.48 -7.55
N ASP A 9 12.47 -23.92 -7.39
CA ASP A 9 13.68 -24.42 -8.02
C ASP A 9 14.57 -25.14 -7.00
N GLN A 10 15.32 -26.12 -7.50
CA GLN A 10 16.43 -26.76 -6.81
C GLN A 10 17.61 -26.78 -7.76
N GLN A 11 18.70 -26.11 -7.39
CA GLN A 11 19.95 -26.11 -8.13
C GLN A 11 20.88 -27.18 -7.58
N LEU A 12 21.44 -28.00 -8.47
CA LEU A 12 22.41 -29.02 -8.13
C LEU A 12 23.84 -28.52 -8.33
N PRO A 13 24.84 -29.11 -7.64
CA PRO A 13 26.24 -28.68 -7.75
C PRO A 13 26.86 -28.83 -9.14
N ASP A 14 26.28 -29.65 -10.01
CA ASP A 14 26.69 -29.86 -11.41
C ASP A 14 26.13 -28.78 -12.36
N GLY A 15 25.37 -27.81 -11.82
CA GLY A 15 24.72 -26.74 -12.57
C GLY A 15 23.34 -27.12 -13.13
N THR A 16 22.85 -28.33 -12.88
CA THR A 16 21.49 -28.74 -13.27
C THR A 16 20.45 -28.01 -12.41
N VAL A 17 19.42 -27.44 -13.06
CA VAL A 17 18.30 -26.76 -12.39
C VAL A 17 17.03 -27.60 -12.54
N ILE A 18 16.42 -27.96 -11.40
CA ILE A 18 15.15 -28.67 -11.32
C ILE A 18 14.04 -27.68 -10.96
N TRP A 19 13.08 -27.49 -11.87
CA TRP A 19 11.90 -26.64 -11.67
C TRP A 19 10.69 -27.51 -11.30
N ARG A 20 10.04 -27.18 -10.19
CA ARG A 20 8.77 -27.78 -9.74
C ARG A 20 7.67 -26.75 -9.83
N LEU A 21 6.69 -27.00 -10.70
CA LEU A 21 5.55 -26.12 -10.90
C LEU A 21 4.41 -26.48 -9.92
N PRO A 22 3.49 -25.53 -9.64
CA PRO A 22 2.34 -25.76 -8.76
C PRO A 22 1.44 -26.92 -9.19
N GLY A 23 1.38 -27.21 -10.49
CA GLY A 23 0.60 -28.31 -11.04
C GLY A 23 1.24 -29.69 -10.88
N ASN A 24 2.32 -29.82 -10.10
CA ASN A 24 3.08 -31.06 -9.92
C ASN A 24 3.91 -31.49 -11.15
N GLN A 25 4.13 -30.58 -12.11
CA GLN A 25 5.08 -30.80 -13.22
C GLN A 25 6.50 -30.53 -12.75
N THR A 26 7.45 -31.34 -13.23
CA THR A 26 8.88 -31.16 -12.98
C THR A 26 9.61 -31.01 -14.31
N TYR A 27 10.46 -29.99 -14.43
CA TYR A 27 11.32 -29.77 -15.58
C TYR A 27 12.77 -29.73 -15.14
N VAL A 28 13.64 -30.37 -15.91
CA VAL A 28 15.08 -30.40 -15.65
C VAL A 28 15.77 -29.64 -16.77
N THR A 29 16.66 -28.72 -16.41
CA THR A 29 17.46 -27.95 -17.37
C THR A 29 18.93 -28.12 -17.01
N THR A 30 19.68 -28.70 -17.92
CA THR A 30 21.13 -28.88 -17.81
C THR A 30 21.82 -27.81 -18.68
N PRO A 31 22.89 -27.17 -18.20
CA PRO A 31 23.57 -26.16 -18.97
C PRO A 31 24.21 -26.76 -20.24
N GLY A 32 24.03 -26.09 -21.38
CA GLY A 32 24.60 -26.54 -22.66
C GLY A 32 26.13 -26.59 -22.67
N SER A 33 26.78 -25.85 -21.75
CA SER A 33 28.23 -25.88 -21.57
C SER A 33 28.75 -27.26 -21.19
N VAL A 34 27.92 -28.19 -20.68
CA VAL A 34 28.33 -29.58 -20.42
C VAL A 34 28.97 -30.22 -21.64
N LEU A 35 28.53 -29.87 -22.86
CA LEU A 35 29.09 -30.41 -24.10
C LEU A 35 30.49 -29.88 -24.42
N LEU A 36 30.79 -28.64 -24.03
CA LEU A 36 32.04 -27.96 -24.37
C LEU A 36 33.07 -28.02 -23.23
N PHE A 37 32.59 -28.04 -21.98
CA PHE A 37 33.40 -27.93 -20.77
C PHE A 37 32.87 -28.87 -19.67
N PRO A 38 32.85 -30.20 -19.89
CA PRO A 38 32.25 -31.15 -18.94
C PRO A 38 32.91 -31.09 -17.55
N GLY A 39 34.21 -30.81 -17.49
CA GLY A 39 34.94 -30.68 -16.23
C GLY A 39 34.52 -29.48 -15.36
N LEU A 40 33.98 -28.41 -15.97
CA LEU A 40 33.47 -27.25 -15.22
C LEU A 40 32.06 -27.47 -14.68
N CYS A 41 31.32 -28.43 -15.26
CA CYS A 41 30.02 -28.85 -14.77
C CYS A 41 30.13 -30.02 -13.77
N ALA A 42 31.34 -30.52 -13.50
CA ALA A 42 31.55 -31.47 -12.42
C ALA A 42 31.50 -30.73 -11.06
N PRO A 43 30.75 -31.25 -10.08
CA PRO A 43 30.80 -30.72 -8.72
C PRO A 43 32.24 -30.66 -8.21
N THR A 44 32.69 -29.50 -7.73
CA THR A 44 34.06 -29.34 -7.20
C THR A 44 34.24 -30.04 -5.83
N GLY A 45 33.15 -30.45 -5.19
CA GLY A 45 33.14 -31.20 -3.93
C GLY A 45 31.73 -31.24 -3.32
N ASP A 46 31.58 -31.96 -2.22
CA ASP A 46 30.32 -31.96 -1.45
C ASP A 46 30.16 -30.63 -0.70
N LEU A 47 29.19 -29.83 -1.13
CA LEU A 47 28.79 -28.62 -0.42
C LEU A 47 27.69 -28.98 0.56
N THR A 48 27.92 -28.75 1.85
CA THR A 48 26.86 -28.81 2.84
C THR A 48 25.89 -27.64 2.56
N PRO A 49 24.61 -27.89 2.28
CA PRO A 49 23.66 -26.81 2.00
C PRO A 49 23.61 -25.88 3.21
N ALA A 50 23.87 -24.59 2.97
CA ALA A 50 23.77 -23.59 4.02
C ALA A 50 22.33 -23.60 4.56
N PRO A 51 22.13 -23.49 5.89
CA PRO A 51 20.80 -23.33 6.44
C PRO A 51 20.14 -22.11 5.78
N PRO A 52 18.82 -22.17 5.50
CA PRO A 52 18.11 -21.05 4.92
C PRO A 52 18.39 -19.82 5.78
N ALA A 53 18.94 -18.78 5.15
CA ALA A 53 19.27 -17.56 5.86
C ALA A 53 18.01 -17.05 6.57
N GLU A 54 18.12 -16.76 7.86
CA GLU A 54 17.07 -16.01 8.54
C GLU A 54 16.96 -14.66 7.85
N HIS A 55 15.92 -14.53 7.02
CA HIS A 55 15.61 -13.31 6.29
C HIS A 55 15.23 -12.24 7.33
N CYS A 56 16.22 -11.56 7.88
CA CYS A 56 16.00 -10.37 8.69
C CYS A 56 15.51 -9.28 7.72
N ALA A 57 14.18 -9.18 7.57
CA ALA A 57 13.51 -8.28 6.62
C ALA A 57 13.91 -6.80 6.80
N GLN A 58 14.51 -6.44 7.94
CA GLN A 58 14.93 -5.09 8.26
C GLN A 58 16.42 -4.81 8.07
N ARG A 59 17.27 -5.79 7.69
CA ARG A 59 18.75 -5.60 7.67
C ARG A 59 19.23 -4.44 6.77
N LEU A 60 18.46 -4.08 5.73
CA LEU A 60 18.76 -3.01 4.79
C LEU A 60 17.68 -1.91 4.71
N ALA A 61 16.66 -1.96 5.56
CA ALA A 61 15.54 -1.03 5.50
C ALA A 61 15.98 0.38 5.95
N ARG A 62 16.33 1.24 4.98
CA ARG A 62 16.67 2.66 5.23
C ARG A 62 15.47 3.62 5.20
N MET A 63 14.27 3.10 4.88
CA MET A 63 13.06 3.91 4.76
C MET A 63 12.39 4.10 6.14
N PRO A 64 12.00 5.32 6.53
CA PRO A 64 11.26 5.56 7.76
C PRO A 64 9.96 4.76 7.82
N LEU A 65 9.70 4.12 8.95
CA LEU A 65 8.44 3.42 9.19
C LEU A 65 7.34 4.41 9.59
N ARG A 66 6.09 4.09 9.23
CA ARG A 66 4.94 4.90 9.63
C ARG A 66 4.76 4.84 11.15
N LYS A 67 4.74 6.01 11.80
CA LYS A 67 4.50 6.13 13.26
C LYS A 67 3.03 5.91 13.66
N ARG A 68 2.09 6.03 12.71
CA ARG A 68 0.65 5.89 12.96
C ARG A 68 0.00 4.99 11.93
N THR A 69 -1.02 4.26 12.37
CA THR A 69 -1.81 3.40 11.49
C THR A 69 -2.73 4.21 10.59
N ARG A 70 -3.16 3.63 9.46
CA ARG A 70 -4.16 4.27 8.58
C ARG A 70 -5.47 4.55 9.31
N ALA A 71 -5.87 3.65 10.21
CA ALA A 71 -7.07 3.81 11.03
C ALA A 71 -6.98 5.02 11.96
N GLN A 72 -5.83 5.22 12.63
CA GLN A 72 -5.59 6.39 13.48
C GLN A 72 -5.63 7.70 12.69
N ASN A 73 -4.96 7.75 11.53
CA ASN A 73 -4.98 8.95 10.68
C ASN A 73 -6.40 9.26 10.18
N ARG A 74 -7.16 8.24 9.80
CA ARG A 74 -8.56 8.39 9.38
C ARG A 74 -9.44 8.91 10.51
N ALA A 75 -9.29 8.37 11.72
CA ALA A 75 -10.03 8.83 12.89
C ALA A 75 -9.72 10.30 13.22
N GLN A 76 -8.44 10.69 13.14
CA GLN A 76 -8.03 12.09 13.33
C GLN A 76 -8.64 13.02 12.28
N ALA A 77 -8.60 12.64 11.00
CA ALA A 77 -9.17 13.44 9.93
C ALA A 77 -10.69 13.63 10.13
N ILE A 78 -11.43 12.57 10.44
CA ILE A 78 -12.88 12.64 10.72
C ILE A 78 -13.15 13.54 11.94
N ALA A 79 -12.37 13.43 13.00
CA ALA A 79 -12.55 14.24 14.20
C ALA A 79 -12.29 15.73 13.94
N ALA A 80 -11.26 16.05 13.16
CA ALA A 80 -10.95 17.41 12.73
C ALA A 80 -12.11 17.98 11.89
N GLU A 81 -12.57 17.22 10.90
CA GLU A 81 -13.68 17.61 10.03
C GLU A 81 -14.98 17.84 10.81
N ARG A 82 -15.27 16.98 11.80
CA ARG A 82 -16.43 17.16 12.68
C ARG A 82 -16.32 18.40 13.56
N ARG A 83 -15.12 18.77 14.00
CA ARG A 83 -14.90 20.02 14.75
C ARG A 83 -15.18 21.22 13.85
N HIS A 84 -14.54 21.27 12.69
CA HIS A 84 -14.75 22.34 11.71
C HIS A 84 -16.23 22.53 11.36
N ASN A 85 -16.95 21.44 11.06
CA ASN A 85 -18.38 21.49 10.76
C ASN A 85 -19.24 21.97 11.94
N ARG A 86 -18.86 21.67 13.19
CA ARG A 86 -19.56 22.21 14.36
C ARG A 86 -19.35 23.71 14.47
N ASP A 87 -18.12 24.17 14.32
CA ASP A 87 -17.77 25.58 14.44
C ASP A 87 -18.48 26.41 13.36
N ALA A 88 -18.49 25.92 12.11
CA ALA A 88 -19.23 26.54 11.01
C ALA A 88 -20.75 26.63 11.27
N ARG A 89 -21.36 25.58 11.85
CA ARG A 89 -22.79 25.61 12.21
C ARG A 89 -23.10 26.57 13.35
N VAL A 90 -22.20 26.69 14.33
CA VAL A 90 -22.34 27.66 15.42
C VAL A 90 -22.27 29.09 14.88
N ALA A 91 -21.31 29.37 13.99
CA ALA A 91 -21.18 30.67 13.33
C ALA A 91 -22.43 31.03 12.51
N ALA A 92 -22.89 30.12 11.63
CA ALA A 92 -24.11 30.35 10.84
C ALA A 92 -25.36 30.54 11.71
N ARG A 93 -25.45 29.83 12.85
CA ARG A 93 -26.54 30.05 13.81
C ARG A 93 -26.46 31.43 14.45
N ALA A 94 -25.27 31.89 14.84
CA ALA A 94 -25.09 33.23 15.39
C ALA A 94 -25.51 34.33 14.38
N GLU A 95 -25.13 34.17 13.10
CA GLU A 95 -25.55 35.07 12.01
C GLU A 95 -27.07 35.04 11.78
N SER A 96 -27.71 33.86 11.83
CA SER A 96 -29.17 33.78 11.68
C SER A 96 -29.94 34.45 12.82
N VAL A 97 -29.39 34.40 14.03
CA VAL A 97 -29.98 35.05 15.21
C VAL A 97 -29.79 36.56 15.14
N SER A 98 -28.64 37.05 14.66
CA SER A 98 -28.43 38.49 14.47
C SER A 98 -29.37 39.07 13.40
N TYR A 99 -29.57 38.35 12.28
CA TYR A 99 -30.53 38.76 11.24
C TYR A 99 -31.96 38.84 11.75
N ARG A 100 -32.42 37.84 12.53
CA ARG A 100 -33.79 37.82 13.08
C ARG A 100 -34.00 38.88 14.18
N GLY A 101 -32.93 39.43 14.76
CA GLY A 101 -32.98 40.49 15.77
C GLY A 101 -33.00 41.92 15.19
N LEU A 102 -32.83 42.08 13.87
CA LEU A 102 -32.97 43.39 13.22
C LEU A 102 -34.46 43.71 13.06
N ALA A 103 -34.87 44.91 13.51
CA ALA A 103 -36.20 45.42 13.22
C ALA A 103 -36.43 45.45 11.70
N PRO A 104 -37.63 45.12 11.19
CA PRO A 104 -37.93 45.25 9.77
C PRO A 104 -37.54 46.66 9.30
N PRO A 105 -36.96 46.83 8.09
CA PRO A 105 -36.80 48.15 7.53
C PRO A 105 -38.17 48.81 7.51
N ASP A 106 -38.23 50.03 8.03
CA ASP A 106 -39.33 50.95 7.90
C ASP A 106 -39.54 51.25 6.41
N SER A 107 -40.25 50.36 5.72
CA SER A 107 -40.77 50.63 4.39
C SER A 107 -41.88 51.67 4.50
N ALA A 108 -41.48 52.92 4.71
CA ALA A 108 -42.27 54.09 4.42
C ALA A 108 -42.33 54.23 2.88
N ASP A 109 -43.22 53.48 2.25
CA ASP A 109 -43.79 53.80 0.95
C ASP A 109 -45.09 53.01 0.83
N ASP A 110 -46.09 53.51 1.56
CA ASP A 110 -47.47 53.08 1.55
C ASP A 110 -48.19 53.78 0.36
N GLU A 111 -47.67 53.62 -0.86
CA GLU A 111 -48.34 54.10 -2.08
C GLU A 111 -49.10 52.91 -2.68
N PRO A 112 -50.44 52.82 -2.51
CA PRO A 112 -51.21 51.73 -3.08
C PRO A 112 -51.21 51.83 -4.62
N PRO A 113 -51.18 50.67 -5.32
CA PRO A 113 -51.12 50.66 -6.78
C PRO A 113 -52.37 51.30 -7.40
N PRO A 114 -52.22 52.10 -8.48
CA PRO A 114 -53.36 52.76 -9.12
C PRO A 114 -54.17 51.77 -9.97
N PHE A 115 -55.39 51.48 -9.49
CA PHE A 115 -56.53 50.78 -10.12
C PHE A 115 -56.34 49.33 -10.59
#